data_AF-A0A367M085-F1
#
_entry.id   AF-A0A367M085-F1
#
_cell.length_a   1.000
_cell.length_b   1.000
_cell.length_c   1.000
_cell.angle_alpha   90.00
_cell.angle_beta   90.00
_cell.angle_gamma   90.00
#
_symmetry.space_group_name_H-M   'P 1'
#
loop_
_entity.id
_entity.type
_entity.pdbx_description
1 polymer ?
#
loop_
_entity_poly.entity_id
_entity_poly.type
_entity_poly.pdbx_seq_one_letter_code
_entity_poly.pdbx_strand_id
1 'polypeptide(L)'
;AQLSAPGFELYGHHQALNPFASLGHNRAFGWSLTMFQNDDLDLVAEKVNPDNPNQVWYQGKWVDLQSEEQEIAVKGAAPVKLTLRRSPHGPIVNDALGASSGKTPIAMWWAFLETENPVLDAFYQLNRADTLAKARAAASKIHSPGLNLVWANAAGDIGWWASAALPKRPEGVNPSFILDGSKGEADKSGFYPFADNPQEENPARGYIVSANFQPVPANGRPIPGYYNLADRGQWLDTQLADRGTKWNLDNSRALQLGNRTGYAPRLLAPLLPVLRE
;
A
#
# COMPACT_ATOMS: atom_id res chain seq x y z
N ALA A 1 0.58 9.63 21.67
CA ALA A 1 0.06 9.48 23.05
C ALA A 1 0.81 8.35 23.74
N GLN A 2 0.82 8.37 25.07
CA GLN A 2 1.19 7.21 25.88
C GLN A 2 -0.09 6.61 26.44
N LEU A 3 -0.26 5.30 26.31
CA LEU A 3 -1.33 4.54 26.94
C LEU A 3 -0.73 3.69 28.06
N SER A 4 -1.31 3.73 29.25
CA SER A 4 -0.85 2.98 30.42
C SER A 4 -2.04 2.40 31.18
N ALA A 5 -1.99 1.09 31.43
CA ALA A 5 -2.96 0.32 32.20
C ALA A 5 -2.25 -0.91 32.82
N PRO A 6 -2.84 -1.61 33.81
CA PRO A 6 -2.25 -2.83 34.34
C PRO A 6 -1.94 -3.85 33.24
N GLY A 7 -0.66 -4.22 33.08
CA GLY A 7 -0.20 -5.15 32.05
C GLY A 7 -0.09 -4.57 30.63
N PHE A 8 -0.27 -3.27 30.44
CA PHE A 8 -0.16 -2.62 29.13
C PHE A 8 0.47 -1.23 29.23
N GLU A 9 1.59 -1.03 28.56
CA GLU A 9 2.20 0.28 28.36
C GLU A 9 2.63 0.41 26.90
N LEU A 10 2.30 1.54 26.28
CA LEU A 10 2.63 1.80 24.88
C LEU A 10 2.79 3.30 24.63
N TYR A 11 3.87 3.66 23.94
CA TYR A 11 4.07 4.98 23.36
C TYR A 11 3.83 4.88 21.86
N GLY A 12 2.96 5.73 21.32
CA GLY A 12 2.60 5.61 19.90
C GLY A 12 2.06 6.87 19.26
N HIS A 13 2.12 6.89 17.94
CA HIS A 13 1.43 7.85 17.11
C HIS A 13 0.02 7.32 16.78
N HIS A 14 -0.99 8.07 17.19
CA HIS A 14 -2.39 7.77 16.93
C HIS A 14 -2.94 8.83 15.97
N GLN A 15 -3.50 8.38 14.85
CA GLN A 15 -4.28 9.26 13.99
C GLN A 15 -5.55 9.68 14.73
N ALA A 16 -6.09 10.86 14.40
CA ALA A 16 -7.33 11.34 14.99
C ALA A 16 -8.42 10.26 14.83
N LEU A 17 -9.15 9.99 15.92
CA LEU A 17 -10.21 8.98 16.00
C LEU A 17 -9.76 7.51 15.85
N ASN A 18 -8.46 7.22 15.71
CA ASN A 18 -7.94 5.86 15.70
C ASN A 18 -7.45 5.46 17.11
N PRO A 19 -8.07 4.46 17.77
CA PRO A 19 -7.70 4.06 19.13
C PRO A 19 -6.38 3.28 19.19
N PHE A 20 -5.83 2.82 18.06
CA PHE A 20 -4.61 2.02 18.02
C PHE A 20 -3.47 2.79 17.37
N ALA A 21 -2.27 2.64 17.93
CA ALA A 21 -1.11 3.33 17.41
C ALA A 21 -0.74 2.74 16.03
N SER A 22 -0.52 3.60 15.04
CA SER A 22 -0.02 3.20 13.72
C SER A 22 1.48 2.96 13.76
N LEU A 23 2.21 3.75 14.53
CA LEU A 23 3.64 3.61 14.82
C LEU A 23 3.78 3.61 16.33
N GLY A 24 4.58 2.72 16.91
CA GLY A 24 4.67 2.66 18.36
C GLY A 24 5.75 1.75 18.88
N HIS A 25 6.01 1.87 20.17
CA HIS A 25 6.91 1.00 20.89
C HIS A 25 6.57 0.97 22.38
N ASN A 26 7.10 -0.03 23.06
CA ASN A 26 7.22 -0.09 24.50
C ASN A 26 8.59 -0.64 24.88
N ARG A 27 8.76 -1.13 26.11
CA ARG A 27 10.04 -1.68 26.58
C ARG A 27 10.39 -3.03 25.94
N ALA A 28 9.41 -3.75 25.39
CA ALA A 28 9.57 -5.09 24.84
C ALA A 28 9.70 -5.10 23.32
N PHE A 29 8.98 -4.24 22.60
CA PHE A 29 8.98 -4.22 21.13
C PHE A 29 8.57 -2.86 20.56
N GLY A 30 8.78 -2.69 19.26
CA GLY A 30 8.31 -1.54 18.51
C GLY A 30 8.16 -1.84 17.03
N TRP A 31 7.41 -0.99 16.34
CA TRP A 31 7.19 -1.10 14.90
C TRP A 31 7.10 0.27 14.25
N SER A 32 7.38 0.26 12.96
CA SER A 32 7.19 1.39 12.07
C SER A 32 6.58 0.95 10.75
N LEU A 33 6.07 1.91 9.98
CA LEU A 33 5.38 1.68 8.73
C LEU A 33 5.87 2.63 7.65
N THR A 34 5.89 2.16 6.40
CA THR A 34 5.91 3.03 5.22
C THR A 34 4.92 2.51 4.18
N MET A 35 4.51 3.32 3.21
CA MET A 35 3.68 2.85 2.09
C MET A 35 4.38 1.70 1.34
N PHE A 36 3.68 0.60 1.11
CA PHE A 36 4.18 -0.45 0.21
C PHE A 36 4.16 0.02 -1.24
N GLN A 37 3.18 0.85 -1.63
CA GLN A 37 3.00 1.35 -2.99
C GLN A 37 2.75 0.25 -4.03
N ASN A 38 2.29 -0.93 -3.60
CA ASN A 38 1.74 -1.90 -4.53
C ASN A 38 0.47 -1.32 -5.18
N ASP A 39 0.21 -1.78 -6.38
CA ASP A 39 -1.00 -1.46 -7.12
C ASP A 39 -2.14 -2.38 -6.67
N ASP A 40 -3.04 -1.81 -5.87
CA ASP A 40 -4.25 -2.43 -5.35
C ASP A 40 -5.54 -1.88 -5.97
N LEU A 41 -5.44 -1.10 -7.06
CA LEU A 41 -6.56 -0.42 -7.72
C LEU A 41 -6.46 -0.53 -9.24
N ASP A 42 -7.52 -1.03 -9.87
CA ASP A 42 -7.63 -1.05 -11.34
C ASP A 42 -8.75 -0.10 -11.79
N LEU A 43 -8.49 0.69 -12.83
CA LEU A 43 -9.52 1.41 -13.56
C LEU A 43 -10.02 0.55 -14.72
N VAL A 44 -11.33 0.45 -14.87
CA VAL A 44 -11.97 -0.44 -15.85
C VAL A 44 -12.91 0.36 -16.74
N ALA A 45 -12.65 0.37 -18.05
CA ALA A 45 -13.56 0.91 -19.04
C ALA A 45 -14.71 -0.06 -19.28
N GLU A 46 -15.92 0.35 -18.91
CA GLU A 46 -17.12 -0.45 -19.11
C GLU A 46 -17.62 -0.35 -20.55
N LYS A 47 -18.01 -1.49 -21.12
CA LYS A 47 -18.72 -1.52 -22.41
C LYS A 47 -20.20 -1.32 -22.17
N VAL A 48 -20.73 -0.18 -22.61
CA VAL A 48 -22.14 0.19 -22.47
C VAL A 48 -23.00 -0.56 -23.50
N ASN A 49 -24.21 -0.95 -23.10
CA ASN A 49 -25.20 -1.50 -24.04
C ASN A 49 -25.67 -0.40 -25.01
N PRO A 50 -25.52 -0.58 -26.34
CA PRO A 50 -25.95 0.42 -27.32
C PRO A 50 -27.46 0.73 -27.27
N ASP A 51 -28.27 -0.22 -26.80
CA ASP A 51 -29.73 -0.09 -26.72
C ASP A 51 -30.22 0.41 -25.35
N ASN A 52 -29.37 0.36 -24.31
CA ASN A 52 -29.70 0.82 -22.96
C ASN A 52 -28.46 1.35 -22.21
N PRO A 53 -28.28 2.68 -22.09
CA PRO A 53 -27.08 3.25 -21.47
C PRO A 53 -26.93 2.95 -19.96
N ASN A 54 -27.96 2.39 -19.32
CA ASN A 54 -27.91 1.96 -17.92
C ASN A 54 -27.45 0.51 -17.77
N GLN A 55 -26.99 -0.14 -18.85
CA GLN A 55 -26.43 -1.49 -18.82
C GLN A 55 -25.00 -1.53 -19.31
N VAL A 56 -24.21 -2.44 -18.73
CA VAL A 56 -22.83 -2.73 -19.12
C VAL A 56 -22.63 -4.21 -19.42
N TRP A 57 -21.67 -4.53 -20.28
CA TRP A 57 -21.32 -5.91 -20.61
C TRP A 57 -20.51 -6.52 -19.48
N TYR A 58 -20.98 -7.64 -18.93
CA TYR A 58 -20.27 -8.37 -17.88
C TYR A 58 -20.51 -9.87 -18.05
N GLN A 59 -19.43 -10.65 -18.15
CA GLN A 59 -19.46 -12.11 -18.23
C GLN A 59 -20.47 -12.67 -19.26
N GLY A 60 -20.49 -12.10 -20.46
CA GLY A 60 -21.30 -12.61 -21.58
C GLY A 60 -22.74 -12.11 -21.63
N LYS A 61 -23.14 -11.17 -20.76
CA LYS A 61 -24.49 -10.60 -20.73
C LYS A 61 -24.48 -9.10 -20.42
N TRP A 62 -25.58 -8.43 -20.76
CA TRP A 62 -25.85 -7.08 -20.30
C TRP A 62 -26.37 -7.11 -18.85
N VAL A 63 -25.80 -6.28 -17.99
CA VAL A 63 -26.15 -6.16 -16.57
C VAL A 63 -26.46 -4.70 -16.26
N ASP A 64 -27.53 -4.46 -15.51
CA ASP A 64 -27.91 -3.11 -15.09
C ASP A 64 -26.86 -2.51 -14.13
N LEU A 65 -26.55 -1.24 -14.34
CA LEU A 65 -25.83 -0.43 -13.37
C LEU A 65 -26.73 -0.22 -12.14
N GLN A 66 -26.13 -0.36 -10.95
CA GLN A 66 -26.76 0.12 -9.74
C GLN A 66 -26.67 1.65 -9.71
N SER A 67 -27.73 2.31 -9.28
CA SER A 67 -27.79 3.77 -9.19
C SER A 67 -28.45 4.20 -7.89
N GLU A 68 -27.90 5.24 -7.27
CA GLU A 68 -28.40 5.82 -6.03
C GLU A 68 -28.30 7.35 -6.10
N GLU A 69 -29.37 8.06 -5.78
CA GLU A 69 -29.32 9.52 -5.60
C GLU A 69 -28.94 9.85 -4.16
N GLN A 70 -27.93 10.71 -4.01
CA GLN A 70 -27.47 11.26 -2.75
C GLN A 70 -27.66 12.77 -2.76
N GLU A 71 -27.96 13.36 -1.61
CA GLU A 71 -28.14 14.81 -1.47
C GLU A 71 -27.15 15.37 -0.44
N ILE A 72 -26.34 16.34 -0.88
CA ILE A 72 -25.39 17.06 -0.04
C ILE A 72 -26.04 18.37 0.39
N ALA A 73 -26.34 18.49 1.69
CA ALA A 73 -26.81 19.74 2.26
C ALA A 73 -25.71 20.81 2.21
N VAL A 74 -26.04 21.99 1.66
CA VAL A 74 -25.11 23.13 1.55
C VAL A 74 -25.57 24.26 2.45
N LYS A 75 -24.73 24.68 3.40
CA LYS A 75 -25.07 25.78 4.32
C LYS A 75 -25.33 27.07 3.53
N GLY A 76 -26.54 27.60 3.65
CA GLY A 76 -26.94 28.86 3.01
C GLY A 76 -27.28 28.75 1.51
N ALA A 77 -27.41 27.54 0.97
CA ALA A 77 -27.79 27.31 -0.42
C ALA A 77 -28.74 26.10 -0.55
N ALA A 78 -29.26 25.88 -1.75
CA ALA A 78 -29.99 24.65 -2.05
C ALA A 78 -29.05 23.43 -1.97
N PRO A 79 -29.54 22.26 -1.52
CA PRO A 79 -28.75 21.03 -1.54
C PRO A 79 -28.31 20.64 -2.96
N VAL A 80 -27.16 19.96 -3.06
CA VAL A 80 -26.61 19.45 -4.31
C VAL A 80 -26.93 17.97 -4.41
N LYS A 81 -27.60 17.56 -5.49
CA LYS A 81 -27.88 16.14 -5.77
C LYS A 81 -26.74 15.51 -6.56
N LEU A 82 -26.38 14.29 -6.21
CA LEU A 82 -25.41 13.44 -6.90
C LEU A 82 -26.06 12.12 -7.26
N THR A 83 -25.82 11.62 -8.46
CA THR A 83 -26.19 10.25 -8.84
C THR A 83 -24.95 9.37 -8.80
N LEU A 84 -24.87 8.52 -7.79
CA LEU A 84 -23.80 7.53 -7.68
C LEU A 84 -24.18 6.30 -8.49
N ARG A 85 -23.26 5.80 -9.31
CA ARG A 85 -23.45 4.60 -10.12
C ARG A 85 -22.40 3.56 -9.79
N ARG A 86 -22.77 2.28 -9.84
CA ARG A 86 -21.87 1.15 -9.61
C ARG A 86 -22.09 0.07 -10.68
N SER A 87 -21.00 -0.37 -11.31
CA SER A 87 -20.99 -1.54 -12.18
C SER A 87 -20.57 -2.78 -11.38
N PRO A 88 -20.61 -3.99 -11.98
CA PRO A 88 -20.02 -5.18 -11.36
C PRO A 88 -18.54 -5.05 -10.99
N HIS A 89 -17.77 -4.16 -11.63
CA HIS A 89 -16.35 -3.94 -11.34
C HIS A 89 -16.09 -2.86 -10.28
N GLY A 90 -17.10 -2.07 -9.87
CA GLY A 90 -16.95 -1.04 -8.84
C GLY A 90 -17.71 0.26 -9.11
N PRO A 91 -17.56 1.27 -8.25
CA PRO A 91 -18.17 2.59 -8.46
C PRO A 91 -17.66 3.24 -9.76
N ILE A 92 -18.55 3.92 -10.47
CA ILE A 92 -18.21 4.72 -11.65
C ILE A 92 -17.63 6.07 -11.20
N VAL A 93 -16.41 6.39 -11.63
CA VAL A 93 -15.63 7.52 -11.09
C VAL A 93 -15.43 8.67 -12.07
N ASN A 94 -16.05 8.65 -13.26
CA ASN A 94 -15.91 9.71 -14.28
C ASN A 94 -16.09 11.12 -13.70
N ASP A 95 -17.14 11.35 -12.93
CA ASP A 95 -17.44 12.68 -12.36
C ASP A 95 -16.34 13.17 -11.41
N ALA A 96 -15.64 12.25 -10.73
CA ALA A 96 -14.50 12.55 -9.87
C ALA A 96 -13.19 12.76 -10.66
N LEU A 97 -13.06 12.15 -11.84
CA LEU A 97 -11.93 12.35 -12.76
C LEU A 97 -12.02 13.68 -13.54
N GLY A 98 -13.16 14.38 -13.44
CA GLY A 98 -13.39 15.69 -14.04
C GLY A 98 -13.70 15.64 -15.54
N ALA A 99 -13.86 16.82 -16.14
CA ALA A 99 -14.38 16.98 -17.50
C ALA A 99 -13.57 16.25 -18.61
N SER A 100 -12.32 15.85 -18.33
CA SER A 100 -11.47 15.10 -19.26
C SER A 100 -11.71 13.59 -19.27
N SER A 101 -12.58 13.04 -18.42
CA SER A 101 -12.78 11.58 -18.27
C SER A 101 -13.41 10.89 -19.49
N GLY A 102 -13.84 11.64 -20.52
CA GLY A 102 -14.61 11.10 -21.64
C GLY A 102 -16.00 10.60 -21.21
N LYS A 103 -16.71 9.98 -22.17
CA LYS A 103 -18.09 9.46 -21.96
C LYS A 103 -18.15 7.98 -21.57
N THR A 104 -17.07 7.23 -21.80
CA THR A 104 -16.99 5.81 -21.42
C THR A 104 -17.03 5.71 -19.90
N PRO A 105 -17.97 4.95 -19.30
CA PRO A 105 -17.98 4.77 -17.85
C PRO A 105 -16.70 4.05 -17.40
N ILE A 106 -16.02 4.64 -16.43
CA ILE A 106 -14.81 4.11 -15.82
C ILE A 106 -15.18 3.65 -14.41
N ALA A 107 -15.19 2.35 -14.20
CA ALA A 107 -15.33 1.75 -12.88
C ALA A 107 -13.97 1.72 -12.16
N MET A 108 -13.99 1.85 -10.84
CA MET A 108 -12.81 1.71 -9.98
C MET A 108 -12.92 0.43 -9.15
N TRP A 109 -12.18 -0.60 -9.54
CA TRP A 109 -11.98 -1.77 -8.71
C TRP A 109 -10.87 -1.46 -7.70
N TRP A 110 -11.10 -1.64 -6.41
CA TRP A 110 -10.11 -1.35 -5.38
C TRP A 110 -10.13 -2.41 -4.29
N ALA A 111 -8.99 -3.04 -3.99
CA ALA A 111 -8.89 -4.06 -2.95
C ALA A 111 -9.41 -3.60 -1.58
N PHE A 112 -9.37 -2.29 -1.29
CA PHE A 112 -9.98 -1.70 -0.09
C PHE A 112 -11.49 -1.96 0.01
N LEU A 113 -12.19 -1.91 -1.13
CA LEU A 113 -13.65 -2.10 -1.22
C LEU A 113 -14.04 -3.57 -1.40
N GLU A 114 -13.09 -4.40 -1.82
CA GLU A 114 -13.30 -5.78 -2.27
C GLU A 114 -12.76 -6.81 -1.27
N THR A 115 -12.24 -6.36 -0.13
CA THR A 115 -11.77 -7.22 0.96
C THR A 115 -12.39 -6.78 2.29
N GLU A 116 -12.45 -7.70 3.26
CA GLU A 116 -12.88 -7.35 4.63
C GLU A 116 -12.00 -6.27 5.28
N ASN A 117 -10.73 -6.23 4.88
CA ASN A 117 -9.69 -5.32 5.33
C ASN A 117 -9.75 -4.99 6.84
N PRO A 118 -9.51 -5.97 7.74
CA PRO A 118 -9.64 -5.81 9.18
C PRO A 118 -8.48 -5.01 9.79
N VAL A 119 -8.18 -3.83 9.24
CA VAL A 119 -7.02 -2.98 9.57
C VAL A 119 -7.05 -2.50 11.02
N LEU A 120 -8.22 -2.26 11.61
CA LEU A 120 -8.33 -1.90 13.02
C LEU A 120 -7.92 -3.07 13.94
N ASP A 121 -8.31 -4.30 13.58
CA ASP A 121 -7.87 -5.50 14.30
C ASP A 121 -6.38 -5.75 14.10
N ALA A 122 -5.86 -5.51 12.89
CA ALA A 122 -4.42 -5.54 12.61
C ALA A 122 -3.64 -4.65 13.59
N PHE A 123 -4.02 -3.38 13.73
CA PHE A 123 -3.35 -2.47 14.65
C PHE A 123 -3.60 -2.79 16.12
N TYR A 124 -4.81 -3.23 16.48
CA TYR A 124 -5.09 -3.73 17.84
C TYR A 124 -4.12 -4.84 18.25
N GLN A 125 -3.87 -5.81 17.36
CA GLN A 125 -2.96 -6.93 17.58
C GLN A 125 -1.50 -6.50 17.55
N LEU A 126 -1.12 -5.62 16.61
CA LEU A 126 0.25 -5.10 16.51
C LEU A 126 0.66 -4.33 17.77
N ASN A 127 -0.28 -3.61 18.38
CA ASN A 127 -0.07 -2.92 19.66
C ASN A 127 0.21 -3.88 20.83
N ARG A 128 0.08 -5.21 20.63
CA ARG A 128 0.29 -6.30 21.60
C ARG A 128 1.23 -7.40 21.06
N ALA A 129 1.92 -7.14 19.96
CA ALA A 129 2.74 -8.12 19.26
C ALA A 129 4.17 -8.15 19.81
N ASP A 130 4.37 -8.82 20.94
CA ASP A 130 5.67 -9.02 21.61
C ASP A 130 6.54 -10.13 21.00
N THR A 131 6.05 -10.83 19.97
CA THR A 131 6.79 -11.86 19.23
C THR A 131 6.66 -11.68 17.72
N LEU A 132 7.63 -12.19 16.96
CA LEU A 132 7.58 -12.23 15.49
C LEU A 132 6.29 -12.86 14.98
N ALA A 133 5.85 -13.97 15.57
CA ALA A 133 4.64 -14.67 15.16
C ALA A 133 3.38 -13.80 15.34
N LYS A 134 3.26 -13.07 16.46
CA LYS A 134 2.15 -12.13 16.68
C LYS A 134 2.21 -10.95 15.72
N ALA A 135 3.41 -10.41 15.47
CA ALA A 135 3.60 -9.30 14.54
C ALA A 135 3.24 -9.70 13.11
N ARG A 136 3.67 -10.88 12.66
CA ARG A 136 3.32 -11.46 11.35
C ARG A 136 1.80 -11.68 11.20
N ALA A 137 1.16 -12.24 12.24
CA ALA A 137 -0.29 -12.45 12.23
C ALA A 137 -1.08 -11.14 12.19
N ALA A 138 -0.59 -10.10 12.87
CA ALA A 138 -1.14 -8.75 12.77
C ALA A 138 -0.93 -8.14 11.38
N ALA A 139 0.28 -8.28 10.82
CA ALA A 139 0.63 -7.78 9.49
C ALA A 139 -0.26 -8.39 8.38
N SER A 140 -0.58 -9.68 8.47
CA SER A 140 -1.41 -10.37 7.46
C SER A 140 -2.85 -9.86 7.37
N LYS A 141 -3.31 -9.07 8.35
CA LYS A 141 -4.66 -8.49 8.41
C LYS A 141 -4.78 -7.14 7.69
N ILE A 142 -3.66 -6.56 7.26
CA ILE A 142 -3.63 -5.33 6.47
C ILE A 142 -3.78 -5.72 5.00
N HIS A 143 -4.95 -5.46 4.43
CA HIS A 143 -5.22 -5.81 3.03
C HIS A 143 -5.01 -4.61 2.10
N SER A 144 -5.48 -3.43 2.50
CA SER A 144 -5.34 -2.17 1.76
C SER A 144 -5.46 -0.94 2.69
N PRO A 145 -4.78 0.20 2.41
CA PRO A 145 -3.68 0.30 1.46
C PRO A 145 -2.51 -0.58 1.91
N GLY A 146 -1.68 -1.02 0.96
CA GLY A 146 -0.53 -1.83 1.30
C GLY A 146 0.52 -1.06 2.10
N LEU A 147 1.07 -1.70 3.14
CA LEU A 147 2.06 -1.12 4.04
C LEU A 147 3.29 -2.03 4.17
N ASN A 148 4.47 -1.43 4.11
CA ASN A 148 5.68 -2.04 4.63
C ASN A 148 5.65 -1.93 6.15
N LEU A 149 5.53 -3.04 6.86
CA LEU A 149 5.60 -3.09 8.31
C LEU A 149 6.98 -3.56 8.72
N VAL A 150 7.72 -2.76 9.49
CA VAL A 150 9.01 -3.13 10.11
C VAL A 150 8.80 -3.24 11.60
N TRP A 151 9.24 -4.33 12.21
CA TRP A 151 9.08 -4.62 13.64
C TRP A 151 10.39 -5.09 14.25
N ALA A 152 10.60 -4.80 15.53
CA ALA A 152 11.72 -5.29 16.31
C ALA A 152 11.35 -5.50 17.78
N ASN A 153 12.03 -6.43 18.47
CA ASN A 153 11.91 -6.59 19.93
C ASN A 153 13.24 -6.42 20.68
N ALA A 154 13.14 -6.29 21.99
CA ALA A 154 14.27 -6.16 22.90
C ALA A 154 15.12 -7.45 23.03
N ALA A 155 14.59 -8.59 22.58
CA ALA A 155 15.33 -9.86 22.51
C ALA A 155 16.26 -9.94 21.29
N GLY A 156 16.11 -9.02 20.32
CA GLY A 156 16.96 -8.90 19.14
C GLY A 156 16.34 -9.42 17.85
N ASP A 157 15.07 -9.85 17.88
CA ASP A 157 14.35 -10.21 16.66
C ASP A 157 13.98 -8.97 15.84
N ILE A 158 14.09 -9.08 14.52
CA ILE A 158 13.65 -8.08 13.55
C ILE A 158 12.83 -8.74 12.44
N GLY A 159 11.80 -8.05 11.97
CA GLY A 159 10.92 -8.52 10.91
C GLY A 159 10.46 -7.40 9.99
N TRP A 160 10.23 -7.75 8.73
CA TRP A 160 9.54 -6.91 7.77
C TRP A 160 8.57 -7.72 6.92
N TRP A 161 7.39 -7.14 6.68
CA TRP A 161 6.37 -7.72 5.83
C TRP A 161 5.76 -6.66 4.93
N ALA A 162 5.74 -6.93 3.63
CA ALA A 162 4.92 -6.21 2.67
C ALA A 162 3.46 -6.63 2.86
N SER A 163 2.71 -5.85 3.64
CA SER A 163 1.37 -6.18 4.12
C SER A 163 0.32 -5.65 3.17
N ALA A 164 -0.28 -6.53 2.37
CA ALA A 164 -1.34 -6.23 1.42
C ALA A 164 -2.07 -7.51 0.97
N ALA A 165 -3.30 -7.36 0.50
CA ALA A 165 -3.98 -8.38 -0.30
C ALA A 165 -3.62 -8.14 -1.77
N LEU A 166 -2.68 -8.92 -2.30
CA LEU A 166 -2.21 -8.77 -3.68
C LEU A 166 -3.17 -9.45 -4.67
N PRO A 167 -3.85 -8.72 -5.57
CA PRO A 167 -4.84 -9.30 -6.46
C PRO A 167 -4.21 -10.19 -7.54
N LYS A 168 -4.88 -11.30 -7.85
CA LYS A 168 -4.57 -12.16 -8.99
C LYS A 168 -5.22 -11.58 -10.24
N ARG A 169 -4.41 -10.94 -11.07
CA ARG A 169 -4.81 -10.42 -12.38
C ARG A 169 -4.63 -11.50 -13.47
N PRO A 170 -5.39 -11.45 -14.58
CA PRO A 170 -5.19 -12.36 -15.70
C PRO A 170 -3.79 -12.21 -16.31
N GLU A 171 -3.28 -13.28 -16.91
CA GLU A 171 -1.97 -13.25 -17.56
C GLU A 171 -1.94 -12.24 -18.71
N GLY A 172 -0.83 -11.49 -18.83
CA GLY A 172 -0.64 -10.48 -19.88
C GLY A 172 -1.34 -9.14 -19.63
N VAL A 173 -2.18 -9.02 -18.59
CA VAL A 173 -2.81 -7.75 -18.23
C VAL A 173 -1.80 -6.78 -17.62
N ASN A 174 -1.77 -5.55 -18.14
CA ASN A 174 -0.98 -4.46 -17.57
C ASN A 174 -1.89 -3.49 -16.78
N PRO A 175 -1.89 -3.53 -15.44
CA PRO A 175 -2.77 -2.70 -14.62
C PRO A 175 -2.36 -1.22 -14.57
N SER A 176 -1.25 -0.84 -15.21
CA SER A 176 -0.87 0.57 -15.37
C SER A 176 -1.80 1.33 -16.33
N PHE A 177 -2.68 0.63 -17.04
CA PHE A 177 -3.63 1.19 -17.99
C PHE A 177 -5.08 0.91 -17.57
N ILE A 178 -6.01 1.66 -18.15
CA ILE A 178 -7.44 1.38 -18.02
C ILE A 178 -7.74 0.04 -18.70
N LEU A 179 -8.29 -0.90 -17.95
CA LEU A 179 -8.59 -2.26 -18.38
C LEU A 179 -9.90 -2.31 -19.18
N ASP A 180 -10.00 -3.21 -20.16
CA ASP A 180 -11.23 -3.44 -20.93
C ASP A 180 -12.19 -4.37 -20.15
N GLY A 181 -13.25 -3.80 -19.59
CA GLY A 181 -14.26 -4.53 -18.83
C GLY A 181 -15.04 -5.57 -19.65
N SER A 182 -14.93 -5.54 -20.99
CA SER A 182 -15.59 -6.51 -21.86
C SER A 182 -14.76 -7.74 -22.22
N LYS A 183 -13.44 -7.74 -21.93
CA LYS A 183 -12.50 -8.79 -22.36
C LYS A 183 -11.92 -9.64 -21.23
N GLY A 184 -12.50 -9.56 -20.02
CA GLY A 184 -12.04 -10.29 -18.85
C GLY A 184 -10.72 -9.76 -18.26
N GLU A 185 -10.15 -8.68 -18.80
CA GLU A 185 -8.92 -8.06 -18.27
C GLU A 185 -9.10 -7.61 -16.80
N ALA A 186 -10.32 -7.21 -16.46
CA ALA A 186 -10.70 -6.79 -15.12
C ALA A 186 -10.99 -7.94 -14.15
N ASP A 187 -11.08 -9.19 -14.62
CA ASP A 187 -11.45 -10.33 -13.77
C ASP A 187 -10.41 -10.57 -12.66
N LYS A 188 -10.89 -10.83 -11.45
CA LYS A 188 -10.06 -11.14 -10.28
C LYS A 188 -10.43 -12.51 -9.75
N SER A 189 -9.51 -13.47 -9.87
CA SER A 189 -9.70 -14.83 -9.32
C SER A 189 -9.45 -14.92 -7.81
N GLY A 190 -9.27 -13.77 -7.15
CA GLY A 190 -8.98 -13.64 -5.73
C GLY A 190 -7.61 -13.00 -5.48
N PHE A 191 -7.03 -13.29 -4.32
CA PHE A 191 -5.76 -12.73 -3.87
C PHE A 191 -4.71 -13.82 -3.67
N TYR A 192 -3.44 -13.45 -3.71
CA TYR A 192 -2.36 -14.35 -3.31
C TYR A 192 -2.35 -14.54 -1.78
N PRO A 193 -1.96 -15.72 -1.28
CA PRO A 193 -1.76 -15.92 0.16
C PRO A 193 -0.72 -14.94 0.70
N PHE A 194 -0.91 -14.43 1.92
CA PHE A 194 0.05 -13.49 2.55
C PHE A 194 1.48 -14.04 2.63
N ALA A 195 1.65 -15.36 2.74
CA ALA A 195 2.97 -16.00 2.73
C ALA A 195 3.76 -15.82 1.42
N ASP A 196 3.08 -15.51 0.31
CA ASP A 196 3.71 -15.18 -0.97
C ASP A 196 4.23 -13.73 -1.03
N ASN A 197 3.79 -12.87 -0.10
CA ASN A 197 4.22 -11.47 -0.09
C ASN A 197 5.72 -11.39 0.27
N PRO A 198 6.44 -10.38 -0.26
CA PRO A 198 7.78 -10.06 0.19
C PRO A 198 7.83 -9.88 1.70
N GLN A 199 8.74 -10.59 2.35
CA GLN A 199 8.90 -10.57 3.79
C GLN A 199 10.29 -11.05 4.16
N GLU A 200 10.72 -10.68 5.36
CA GLU A 200 12.03 -11.04 5.87
C GLU A 200 12.03 -11.01 7.39
N GLU A 201 12.63 -12.02 8.02
CA GLU A 201 12.77 -12.11 9.46
C GLU A 201 14.18 -12.58 9.82
N ASN A 202 14.78 -11.90 10.81
CA ASN A 202 16.13 -12.17 11.32
C ASN A 202 17.18 -12.46 10.22
N PRO A 203 17.32 -11.58 9.22
CA PRO A 203 18.27 -11.83 8.15
C PRO A 203 19.71 -11.81 8.66
N ALA A 204 20.55 -12.67 8.09
CA ALA A 204 21.94 -12.83 8.50
C ALA A 204 22.78 -11.53 8.44
N ARG A 205 22.36 -10.54 7.64
CA ARG A 205 23.03 -9.23 7.55
C ARG A 205 22.76 -8.33 8.77
N GLY A 206 21.77 -8.65 9.60
CA GLY A 206 21.51 -7.98 10.87
C GLY A 206 20.73 -6.66 10.80
N TYR A 207 20.19 -6.31 9.63
CA TYR A 207 19.35 -5.12 9.47
C TYR A 207 18.29 -5.30 8.38
N ILE A 208 17.24 -4.48 8.47
CA ILE A 208 16.14 -4.41 7.50
C ILE A 208 15.99 -2.96 7.08
N VAL A 209 15.77 -2.74 5.77
CA VAL A 209 15.56 -1.41 5.20
C VAL A 209 14.28 -1.39 4.40
N SER A 210 13.47 -0.36 4.62
CA SER A 210 12.30 -0.06 3.80
C SER A 210 12.31 1.42 3.47
N ALA A 211 12.20 1.75 2.18
CA ALA A 211 12.19 3.12 1.70
C ALA A 211 11.27 3.29 0.49
N ASN A 212 10.13 2.60 0.48
CA ASN A 212 9.09 2.63 -0.55
C ASN A 212 9.54 2.17 -1.96
N PHE A 213 10.76 1.66 -2.12
CA PHE A 213 11.18 1.08 -3.40
C PHE A 213 10.61 -0.33 -3.57
N GLN A 214 10.52 -0.78 -4.82
CA GLN A 214 9.96 -2.09 -5.15
C GLN A 214 10.78 -3.20 -4.50
N PRO A 215 10.17 -4.08 -3.67
CA PRO A 215 10.89 -5.23 -3.13
C PRO A 215 11.09 -6.28 -4.21
N VAL A 216 12.09 -7.13 -4.02
CA VAL A 216 12.31 -8.31 -4.86
C VAL A 216 11.65 -9.52 -4.18
N PRO A 217 10.54 -10.04 -4.71
CA PRO A 217 9.88 -11.20 -4.12
C PRO A 217 10.69 -12.47 -4.36
N ALA A 218 10.73 -13.36 -3.37
CA ALA A 218 11.47 -14.63 -3.45
C ALA A 218 10.97 -15.55 -4.58
N ASN A 219 9.70 -15.45 -4.94
CA ASN A 219 9.08 -16.22 -6.03
C ASN A 219 9.27 -15.58 -7.42
N GLY A 220 9.94 -14.42 -7.51
CA GLY A 220 10.19 -13.71 -8.77
C GLY A 220 8.95 -13.07 -9.41
N ARG A 221 7.75 -13.17 -8.81
CA ARG A 221 6.51 -12.61 -9.36
C ARG A 221 6.56 -11.08 -9.33
N PRO A 222 6.42 -10.37 -10.45
CA PRO A 222 6.31 -8.92 -10.42
C PRO A 222 5.13 -8.49 -9.55
N ILE A 223 5.34 -7.46 -8.72
CA ILE A 223 4.27 -6.83 -7.95
C ILE A 223 4.09 -5.44 -8.55
N PRO A 224 3.08 -5.22 -9.41
CA PRO A 224 2.78 -3.90 -9.95
C PRO A 224 2.59 -2.88 -8.82
N GLY A 225 2.93 -1.62 -9.10
CA GLY A 225 2.93 -0.57 -8.08
C GLY A 225 3.58 0.71 -8.56
N TYR A 226 3.47 1.74 -7.75
CA TYR A 226 3.96 3.10 -7.99
C TYR A 226 5.14 3.41 -7.06
N TYR A 227 6.13 2.52 -7.08
CA TYR A 227 7.25 2.56 -6.16
C TYR A 227 8.17 3.76 -6.38
N ASN A 228 8.75 4.26 -5.30
CA ASN A 228 9.81 5.25 -5.37
C ASN A 228 11.08 4.66 -6.01
N LEU A 229 11.93 5.54 -6.57
CA LEU A 229 13.26 5.16 -7.02
C LEU A 229 14.08 4.53 -5.88
N ALA A 230 14.86 3.49 -6.21
CA ALA A 230 15.64 2.72 -5.24
C ALA A 230 16.79 3.51 -4.58
N ASP A 231 17.16 4.67 -5.12
CA ASP A 231 18.34 5.46 -4.71
C ASP A 231 18.41 5.78 -3.21
N ARG A 232 17.26 6.07 -2.58
CA ARG A 232 17.21 6.30 -1.13
C ARG A 232 17.42 5.02 -0.34
N GLY A 233 16.82 3.92 -0.79
CA GLY A 233 16.99 2.60 -0.17
C GLY A 233 18.44 2.13 -0.26
N GLN A 234 19.07 2.25 -1.42
CA GLN A 234 20.48 1.89 -1.65
C GLN A 234 21.44 2.72 -0.79
N TRP A 235 21.15 4.02 -0.60
CA TRP A 235 21.93 4.86 0.29
C TRP A 235 21.83 4.38 1.74
N LEU A 236 20.62 4.13 2.24
CA LEU A 236 20.40 3.60 3.60
C LEU A 236 21.07 2.24 3.79
N ASP A 237 20.95 1.35 2.81
CA ASP A 237 21.59 0.03 2.80
C ASP A 237 23.11 0.15 2.94
N THR A 238 23.74 1.05 2.18
CA THR A 238 25.19 1.32 2.28
C THR A 238 25.59 1.78 3.68
N GLN A 239 24.81 2.67 4.30
CA GLN A 239 25.09 3.16 5.65
C GLN A 239 24.88 2.06 6.72
N LEU A 240 23.83 1.24 6.58
CA LEU A 240 23.50 0.15 7.50
C LEU A 240 24.49 -1.02 7.38
N ALA A 241 25.03 -1.26 6.19
CA ALA A 241 26.02 -2.31 5.93
C ALA A 241 27.41 -2.00 6.50
N ASP A 242 27.70 -0.75 6.85
CA ASP A 242 29.00 -0.36 7.41
C ASP A 242 29.20 -0.91 8.82
N ARG A 243 29.99 -1.99 8.92
CA ARG A 243 30.34 -2.63 10.19
C ARG A 243 31.21 -1.76 11.11
N GLY A 244 31.78 -0.67 10.60
CA GLY A 244 32.50 0.31 11.40
C GLY A 244 31.57 1.20 12.24
N THR A 245 30.30 1.31 11.84
CA THR A 245 29.32 2.14 12.54
C THR A 245 28.76 1.42 13.77
N LYS A 246 28.97 2.00 14.96
CA LYS A 246 28.32 1.56 16.20
C LYS A 246 26.95 2.21 16.32
N TRP A 247 25.87 1.44 16.12
CA TRP A 247 24.52 1.97 16.23
C TRP A 247 24.18 2.35 17.68
N ASN A 248 23.84 3.62 17.86
CA ASN A 248 23.40 4.25 19.10
C ASN A 248 22.37 5.35 18.74
N LEU A 249 21.83 6.04 19.73
CA LEU A 249 20.81 7.07 19.49
C LEU A 249 21.29 8.18 18.53
N ASP A 250 22.55 8.61 18.65
CA ASP A 250 23.10 9.69 17.83
C ASP A 250 23.27 9.26 16.37
N ASN A 251 23.84 8.08 16.13
CA ASN A 251 24.04 7.53 14.78
C ASN A 251 22.72 7.16 14.12
N SER A 252 21.76 6.59 14.86
CA SER A 252 20.41 6.34 14.34
C SER A 252 19.68 7.63 13.98
N ARG A 253 19.82 8.69 14.79
CA ARG A 253 19.28 10.02 14.47
C ARG A 253 19.95 10.62 13.24
N ALA A 254 21.27 10.53 13.13
CA ALA A 254 22.02 11.03 11.98
C ALA A 254 21.59 10.33 10.68
N LEU A 255 21.37 9.02 10.72
CA LEU A 255 20.83 8.26 9.59
C LEU A 255 19.43 8.77 9.19
N GLN A 256 18.52 8.93 10.16
CA GLN A 256 17.14 9.36 9.91
C GLN A 256 17.03 10.80 9.39
N LEU A 257 17.89 11.71 9.88
CA LEU A 257 17.92 13.12 9.46
C LEU A 257 18.78 13.35 8.21
N GLY A 258 19.45 12.32 7.70
CA GLY A 258 20.25 12.39 6.49
C GLY A 258 19.41 12.73 5.27
N ASN A 259 19.89 13.67 4.45
CA ASN A 259 19.21 14.14 3.23
C ASN A 259 19.89 13.69 1.93
N ARG A 260 20.81 12.73 2.01
CA ARG A 260 21.55 12.18 0.86
C ARG A 260 20.81 11.00 0.24
N THR A 261 20.99 10.81 -1.05
CA THR A 261 20.48 9.68 -1.82
C THR A 261 21.53 9.20 -2.82
N GLY A 262 21.37 7.98 -3.35
CA GLY A 262 22.21 7.44 -4.42
C GLY A 262 22.03 8.13 -5.79
N TYR A 263 21.04 9.03 -5.92
CA TYR A 263 20.62 9.59 -7.20
C TYR A 263 21.70 10.43 -7.88
N ALA A 264 22.25 11.43 -7.17
CA ALA A 264 23.26 12.31 -7.74
C ALA A 264 24.56 11.56 -8.10
N PRO A 265 25.11 10.68 -7.24
CA PRO A 265 26.24 9.83 -7.62
C PRO A 265 25.97 8.98 -8.87
N ARG A 266 24.79 8.32 -8.94
CA ARG A 266 24.42 7.48 -10.08
C ARG A 266 24.31 8.25 -11.39
N LEU A 267 23.74 9.46 -11.35
CA LEU A 267 23.58 10.32 -12.52
C LEU A 267 24.92 10.94 -12.96
N LEU A 268 25.75 11.39 -12.01
CA LEU A 268 27.00 12.08 -12.30
C LEU A 268 28.13 11.14 -12.70
N ALA A 269 28.16 9.91 -12.18
CA ALA A 269 29.22 8.94 -12.47
C ALA A 269 29.57 8.80 -13.98
N PRO A 270 28.60 8.61 -14.90
CA PRO A 270 28.89 8.53 -16.32
C PRO A 270 29.24 9.89 -16.97
N LEU A 271 28.88 11.02 -16.33
CA LEU A 271 29.12 12.38 -16.85
C LEU A 271 30.44 12.98 -16.37
N LEU A 272 31.01 12.48 -15.26
CA LEU A 272 32.24 12.99 -14.67
C LEU A 272 33.44 13.05 -15.63
N PRO A 273 33.65 12.10 -16.56
CA PRO A 273 34.73 12.21 -17.54
C PRO A 273 34.57 13.43 -18.46
N VAL A 274 33.34 13.73 -18.88
CA VAL A 274 33.02 14.84 -19.80
C VAL A 274 33.05 16.20 -19.08
N LEU A 275 32.60 16.26 -17.83
CA LEU A 275 32.54 17.50 -17.04
C LEU A 275 33.91 17.98 -16.53
N ARG A 276 34.96 17.16 -16.68
CA ARG A 276 36.34 17.47 -16.23
C ARG A 276 37.25 17.93 -17.36
N GLU A 277 36.74 17.92 -18.60
CA GLU A 277 37.36 18.56 -19.77
C GLU A 277 36.96 20.05 -19.83
#